data_AF-A0A5N6EJP7-F1
#
_entry.id   AF-A0A5N6EJP7-F1
#
_cell.length_a   1.000
_cell.length_b   1.000
_cell.length_c   1.000
_cell.angle_alpha   90.00
_cell.angle_beta   90.00
_cell.angle_gamma   90.00
#
_symmetry.space_group_name_H-M   'P 1'
#
loop_
_entity.id
_entity.type
_entity.pdbx_description
1 polymer ?
#
loop_
_entity_poly.entity_id
_entity_poly.type
_entity_poly.pdbx_seq_one_letter_code
_entity_poly.pdbx_strand_id
1 'polypeptide(L)'
;MLNTKPITVWLTRAYVIESFRFNDVKLKPYTISARTVESQYLEEVYDTDKKLTYESLNGRQLLNQYLHFQMSGQRPYYGQAGWCNVLHHERIPSAMERYNDQVKPCLEVLSTCLEDKTWLVGDKCTFADLSFVPWNCRLDMLLQTPPGEDPLAKYPNVQAWHDHMVDRPSWKRCMEVRDKLMDDQSLMPNSMPKGINNIQEYEAEIAREAAEKGRS
;
A
#
# COMPACT_ATOMS: atom_id res chain seq x y z
N MET A 1 32.09 -5.32 -15.45
CA MET A 1 31.90 -4.04 -14.73
C MET A 1 30.42 -3.68 -14.83
N LEU A 2 29.66 -3.83 -13.75
CA LEU A 2 28.22 -3.57 -13.73
C LEU A 2 28.01 -2.05 -13.64
N ASN A 3 27.46 -1.47 -14.71
CA ASN A 3 27.18 -0.04 -14.81
C ASN A 3 25.72 0.21 -14.42
N THR A 4 25.45 0.38 -13.13
CA THR A 4 24.11 0.75 -12.63
C THR A 4 23.98 2.27 -12.63
N LYS A 5 23.03 2.80 -13.42
CA LYS A 5 22.71 4.23 -13.48
C LYS A 5 21.52 4.56 -12.57
N PRO A 6 21.45 5.79 -12.01
CA PRO A 6 20.46 6.16 -11.00
C PRO A 6 19.06 6.41 -11.61
N ILE A 7 18.02 6.13 -10.80
CA ILE A 7 16.60 6.36 -11.10
C ILE A 7 16.19 7.74 -10.53
N THR A 8 15.37 8.49 -11.26
CA THR A 8 14.77 9.76 -10.79
C THR A 8 13.27 9.75 -11.06
N VAL A 9 12.45 10.08 -10.06
CA VAL A 9 10.98 10.09 -10.11
C VAL A 9 10.48 11.55 -10.14
N TRP A 10 9.67 11.92 -11.14
CA TRP A 10 8.98 13.22 -11.21
C TRP A 10 7.55 13.08 -11.77
N LEU A 11 6.60 13.79 -11.16
CA LEU A 11 5.16 13.77 -11.44
C LEU A 11 4.75 14.68 -12.64
N THR A 12 3.85 14.13 -13.45
CA THR A 12 2.82 14.74 -14.33
C THR A 12 3.19 15.81 -15.39
N ARG A 13 3.17 15.39 -16.66
CA ARG A 13 2.55 16.16 -17.78
C ARG A 13 2.14 15.21 -18.92
N ALA A 14 0.91 15.36 -19.43
CA ALA A 14 0.33 14.52 -20.48
C ALA A 14 0.88 14.87 -21.88
N TYR A 15 1.12 13.86 -22.72
CA TYR A 15 1.40 14.03 -24.15
C TYR A 15 0.50 13.12 -24.98
N VAL A 16 0.05 13.64 -26.14
CA VAL A 16 -0.70 12.92 -27.17
C VAL A 16 0.29 12.14 -28.04
N ILE A 17 0.03 10.85 -28.27
CA ILE A 17 0.90 9.95 -29.05
C ILE A 17 0.26 9.75 -30.43
N GLU A 18 0.90 10.30 -31.48
CA GLU A 18 0.36 10.26 -32.86
C GLU A 18 0.74 8.99 -33.65
N SER A 19 1.63 8.13 -33.16
CA SER A 19 1.72 6.70 -33.55
C SER A 19 2.80 5.97 -32.75
N PHE A 20 2.60 4.67 -32.51
CA PHE A 20 3.46 3.79 -31.71
C PHE A 20 4.14 2.75 -32.62
N ARG A 21 5.47 2.58 -32.55
CA ARG A 21 6.20 1.47 -33.19
C ARG A 21 7.02 0.68 -32.16
N PHE A 22 7.10 -0.63 -32.36
CA PHE A 22 7.72 -1.59 -31.42
C PHE A 22 9.21 -1.31 -31.08
N ASN A 23 9.93 -0.61 -31.95
CA ASN A 23 11.34 -0.27 -31.71
C ASN A 23 11.55 0.95 -30.80
N ASP A 24 10.51 1.76 -30.57
CA ASP A 24 10.57 2.94 -29.69
C ASP A 24 10.69 2.56 -28.20
N VAL A 25 10.44 1.29 -27.89
CA VAL A 25 10.59 0.69 -26.56
C VAL A 25 12.04 0.88 -26.06
N LYS A 26 13.05 0.84 -26.94
CA LYS A 26 14.48 0.84 -26.53
C LYS A 26 15.09 2.22 -26.17
N LEU A 27 14.37 3.33 -26.29
CA LEU A 27 14.93 4.68 -26.14
C LEU A 27 14.14 5.55 -25.12
N LYS A 28 14.32 5.27 -23.81
CA LYS A 28 14.18 6.16 -22.61
C LYS A 28 14.20 5.28 -21.34
N PRO A 29 14.48 5.81 -20.12
CA PRO A 29 14.22 5.03 -18.90
C PRO A 29 12.73 4.65 -18.87
N TYR A 30 12.44 3.36 -18.74
CA TYR A 30 11.06 2.88 -18.68
C TYR A 30 10.39 3.37 -17.40
N THR A 31 9.27 4.06 -17.54
CA THR A 31 8.39 4.35 -16.42
C THR A 31 7.49 3.15 -16.19
N ILE A 32 7.75 2.40 -15.12
CA ILE A 32 6.79 1.43 -14.61
C ILE A 32 5.88 2.19 -13.67
N SER A 33 4.58 2.20 -13.97
CA SER A 33 3.56 2.77 -13.10
C SER A 33 2.66 1.65 -12.60
N ALA A 34 2.54 1.54 -11.29
CA ALA A 34 1.72 0.64 -10.50
C ALA A 34 2.62 -0.22 -9.61
N ARG A 35 2.48 0.01 -8.30
CA ARG A 35 3.24 -0.66 -7.23
C ARG A 35 3.42 -2.16 -7.45
N THR A 36 2.37 -2.85 -7.90
CA THR A 36 2.40 -4.30 -8.12
C THR A 36 3.36 -4.70 -9.26
N VAL A 37 3.35 -3.96 -10.36
CA VAL A 37 4.25 -4.17 -11.51
C VAL A 37 5.67 -3.75 -11.16
N GLU A 38 5.83 -2.69 -10.37
CA GLU A 38 7.14 -2.28 -9.83
C GLU A 38 7.75 -3.38 -8.96
N SER A 39 6.97 -3.99 -8.05
CA SER A 39 7.45 -5.11 -7.22
C SER A 39 7.85 -6.32 -8.06
N GLN A 40 7.08 -6.68 -9.09
CA GLN A 40 7.42 -7.78 -9.99
C GLN A 40 8.69 -7.50 -10.79
N TYR A 41 8.86 -6.27 -11.28
CA TYR A 41 10.10 -5.88 -11.94
C TYR A 41 11.31 -5.95 -10.98
N LEU A 42 11.14 -5.45 -9.76
CA LEU A 42 12.22 -5.45 -8.78
C LEU A 42 12.63 -6.87 -8.38
N GLU A 43 11.69 -7.80 -8.24
CA GLU A 43 12.06 -9.19 -7.96
C GLU A 43 12.76 -9.85 -9.15
N GLU A 44 12.26 -9.64 -10.37
CA GLU A 44 12.81 -10.30 -11.55
C GLU A 44 14.26 -9.84 -11.82
N VAL A 45 14.55 -8.56 -11.52
CA VAL A 45 15.88 -7.96 -11.73
C VAL A 45 16.81 -8.17 -10.54
N TYR A 46 16.32 -8.05 -9.30
CA TYR A 46 17.19 -7.95 -8.11
C TYR A 46 17.07 -9.13 -7.13
N ASP A 47 16.01 -9.95 -7.18
CA ASP A 47 15.91 -11.15 -6.33
C ASP A 47 16.62 -12.35 -6.97
N THR A 48 17.93 -12.19 -7.21
CA THR A 48 18.78 -13.20 -7.85
C THR A 48 18.92 -14.47 -6.99
N ASP A 49 18.95 -14.29 -5.67
CA ASP A 49 19.10 -15.37 -4.69
C ASP A 49 17.76 -16.01 -4.29
N LYS A 50 16.65 -15.57 -4.90
CA LYS A 50 15.30 -16.03 -4.58
C LYS A 50 15.00 -15.94 -3.09
N LYS A 51 15.35 -14.82 -2.46
CA LYS A 51 15.05 -14.53 -1.06
C LYS A 51 13.57 -14.20 -0.85
N LEU A 52 12.94 -13.57 -1.83
CA LEU A 52 11.54 -13.12 -1.77
C LEU A 52 10.63 -13.87 -2.76
N THR A 53 11.18 -14.81 -3.52
CA THR A 53 10.48 -15.53 -4.60
C THR A 53 10.83 -17.02 -4.60
N TYR A 54 10.19 -17.77 -5.49
CA TYR A 54 10.52 -19.16 -5.82
C TYR A 54 10.82 -19.29 -7.31
N GLU A 55 11.69 -20.21 -7.67
CA GLU A 55 12.07 -20.46 -9.07
C GLU A 55 11.03 -21.32 -9.81
N SER A 56 10.42 -22.27 -9.09
CA SER A 56 9.47 -23.21 -9.69
C SER A 56 8.26 -22.48 -10.28
N LEU A 57 7.76 -22.97 -11.41
CA LEU A 57 6.57 -22.40 -12.05
C LEU A 57 5.40 -22.32 -11.06
N ASN A 58 5.17 -23.39 -10.29
CA ASN A 58 4.10 -23.44 -9.30
C ASN A 58 4.29 -22.36 -8.23
N GLY A 59 5.48 -22.25 -7.63
CA GLY A 59 5.78 -21.23 -6.63
C GLY A 59 5.55 -19.81 -7.16
N ARG A 60 5.98 -19.50 -8.39
CA ARG A 60 5.74 -18.19 -9.01
C ARG A 60 4.25 -17.91 -9.23
N GLN A 61 3.48 -18.89 -9.70
CA GLN A 61 2.05 -18.68 -9.93
C GLN A 61 1.26 -18.54 -8.62
N LEU A 62 1.64 -19.25 -7.55
CA LEU A 62 1.06 -19.04 -6.23
C LEU A 62 1.37 -17.62 -5.70
N LEU A 63 2.61 -17.14 -5.87
CA LEU A 63 2.96 -15.78 -5.49
C LEU A 63 2.14 -14.74 -6.27
N ASN A 64 2.00 -14.92 -7.58
CA ASN A 64 1.19 -14.06 -8.42
C ASN A 64 -0.29 -14.12 -8.06
N GLN A 65 -0.83 -15.29 -7.67
CA GLN A 65 -2.22 -15.43 -7.23
C GLN A 65 -2.51 -14.50 -6.04
N TYR A 66 -1.68 -14.54 -5.00
CA TYR A 66 -1.86 -13.66 -3.85
C TYR A 66 -1.63 -12.19 -4.19
N LEU A 67 -0.69 -11.90 -5.09
CA LEU A 67 -0.48 -10.54 -5.57
C LEU A 67 -1.70 -9.98 -6.32
N HIS A 68 -2.33 -10.79 -7.15
CA HIS A 68 -3.56 -10.42 -7.84
C HIS A 68 -4.73 -10.30 -6.88
N PHE A 69 -4.82 -11.17 -5.88
CA PHE A 69 -5.79 -11.04 -4.79
C PHE A 69 -5.61 -9.72 -4.01
N GLN A 70 -4.37 -9.33 -3.72
CA GLN A 70 -4.05 -8.03 -3.12
C GLN A 70 -4.49 -6.88 -4.02
N MET A 71 -4.15 -6.95 -5.31
CA MET A 71 -4.40 -5.90 -6.30
C MET A 71 -5.88 -5.65 -6.56
N SER A 72 -6.68 -6.72 -6.73
CA SER A 72 -8.09 -6.63 -7.12
C SER A 72 -9.07 -6.78 -5.96
N GLY A 73 -8.65 -7.43 -4.87
CA GLY A 73 -9.43 -7.60 -3.65
C GLY A 73 -9.09 -6.51 -2.65
N GLN A 74 -8.01 -6.68 -1.89
CA GLN A 74 -7.69 -5.80 -0.76
C GLN A 74 -7.65 -4.32 -1.15
N ARG A 75 -6.82 -3.97 -2.15
CA ARG A 75 -6.50 -2.58 -2.47
C ARG A 75 -7.73 -1.70 -2.81
N PRO A 76 -8.62 -2.07 -3.75
CA PRO A 76 -9.76 -1.23 -4.07
C PRO A 76 -10.75 -1.11 -2.91
N TYR A 77 -11.08 -2.20 -2.21
CA TYR A 77 -12.06 -2.15 -1.14
C TYR A 77 -11.55 -1.39 0.09
N TYR A 78 -10.29 -1.58 0.45
CA TYR A 78 -9.68 -0.83 1.55
C TYR A 78 -9.56 0.65 1.20
N GLY A 79 -9.21 0.97 -0.05
CA GLY A 79 -9.19 2.34 -0.55
C GLY A 79 -10.56 3.03 -0.45
N GLN A 80 -11.64 2.33 -0.83
CA GLN A 80 -13.00 2.88 -0.73
C GLN A 80 -13.46 3.02 0.73
N ALA A 81 -13.16 2.05 1.59
CA ALA A 81 -13.45 2.16 3.03
C ALA A 81 -12.75 3.39 3.62
N GLY A 82 -11.46 3.57 3.32
CA GLY A 82 -10.69 4.74 3.77
C GLY A 82 -11.24 6.05 3.20
N TRP A 83 -11.62 6.07 1.92
CA TRP A 83 -12.23 7.24 1.32
C TRP A 83 -13.54 7.62 2.03
N CYS A 84 -14.48 6.69 2.16
CA CYS A 84 -15.77 6.94 2.82
C CYS A 84 -15.63 7.31 4.31
N ASN A 85 -14.67 6.73 5.02
CA ASN A 85 -14.52 6.95 6.46
C ASN A 85 -13.65 8.15 6.83
N VAL A 86 -12.76 8.60 5.96
CA VAL A 86 -11.76 9.63 6.31
C VAL A 86 -11.81 10.82 5.37
N LEU A 87 -11.93 10.59 4.05
CA LEU A 87 -11.68 11.61 3.04
C LEU A 87 -12.95 12.19 2.40
N HIS A 88 -14.08 11.48 2.48
CA HIS A 88 -15.32 11.93 1.87
C HIS A 88 -15.88 13.13 2.66
N HIS A 89 -16.16 14.23 1.96
CA HIS A 89 -16.67 15.49 2.53
C HIS A 89 -18.00 15.31 3.31
N GLU A 90 -18.84 14.38 2.87
CA GLU A 90 -20.08 13.99 3.56
C GLU A 90 -20.00 12.58 4.16
N ARG A 91 -20.68 12.38 5.29
CA ARG A 91 -20.84 11.05 5.88
C ARG A 91 -22.03 10.34 5.24
N ILE A 92 -21.77 9.23 4.56
CA ILE A 92 -22.79 8.41 3.90
C ILE A 92 -22.82 7.03 4.59
N PRO A 93 -23.68 6.82 5.61
CA PRO A 93 -23.65 5.62 6.44
C PRO A 93 -23.75 4.31 5.64
N SER A 94 -24.60 4.26 4.62
CA SER A 94 -24.76 3.07 3.78
C SER A 94 -23.51 2.71 2.97
N ALA A 95 -22.73 3.71 2.52
CA ALA A 95 -21.47 3.47 1.82
C ALA A 95 -20.39 3.03 2.79
N MET A 96 -20.29 3.68 3.95
CA MET A 96 -19.35 3.33 5.02
C MET A 96 -19.57 1.88 5.47
N GLU A 97 -20.81 1.51 5.81
CA GLU A 97 -21.18 0.14 6.20
C GLU A 97 -20.82 -0.86 5.11
N ARG A 98 -21.23 -0.61 3.86
CA ARG A 98 -20.93 -1.47 2.72
C ARG A 98 -19.44 -1.75 2.57
N TYR A 99 -18.60 -0.70 2.57
CA TYR A 99 -17.17 -0.87 2.32
C TYR A 99 -16.42 -1.43 3.53
N ASN A 100 -16.85 -1.12 4.75
CA ASN A 100 -16.33 -1.78 5.96
C ASN A 100 -16.64 -3.28 5.94
N ASP A 101 -17.81 -3.66 5.48
CA ASP A 101 -18.18 -5.06 5.28
C ASP A 101 -17.41 -5.74 4.15
N GLN A 102 -16.85 -4.99 3.17
CA GLN A 102 -15.96 -5.58 2.15
C GLN A 102 -14.54 -5.84 2.67
N VAL A 103 -14.13 -5.24 3.79
CA VAL A 103 -12.82 -5.52 4.40
C VAL A 103 -12.80 -6.91 5.04
N LYS A 104 -13.90 -7.32 5.69
CA LYS A 104 -13.99 -8.58 6.45
C LYS A 104 -13.74 -9.83 5.61
N PRO A 105 -14.36 -10.01 4.41
CA PRO A 105 -14.09 -11.18 3.56
C PRO A 105 -12.61 -11.31 3.17
N CYS A 106 -11.90 -10.19 2.96
CA CYS A 106 -10.48 -10.24 2.66
C CYS A 106 -9.68 -10.82 3.85
N LEU A 107 -10.01 -10.40 5.08
CA LEU A 107 -9.37 -10.90 6.29
C LEU A 107 -9.76 -12.36 6.59
N GLU A 108 -10.99 -12.77 6.31
CA GLU A 108 -11.46 -14.15 6.44
C GLU A 108 -10.74 -15.10 5.49
N VAL A 109 -10.57 -14.68 4.23
CA VAL A 109 -9.78 -15.44 3.24
C VAL A 109 -8.34 -15.58 3.69
N LEU A 110 -7.70 -14.49 4.13
CA LEU A 110 -6.33 -14.55 4.65
C LEU A 110 -6.23 -15.46 5.88
N SER A 111 -7.18 -15.37 6.81
CA SER A 111 -7.22 -16.19 8.03
C SER A 111 -7.29 -17.67 7.70
N THR A 112 -8.10 -18.05 6.70
CA THR A 112 -8.21 -19.42 6.20
C THR A 112 -6.92 -19.85 5.48
N CYS A 113 -6.37 -18.99 4.62
CA CYS A 113 -5.15 -19.31 3.87
C CYS A 113 -3.94 -19.54 4.80
N LEU A 114 -3.90 -18.83 5.92
CA LEU A 114 -2.85 -18.86 6.94
C LEU A 114 -3.11 -19.89 8.06
N GLU A 115 -4.18 -20.67 7.97
CA GLU A 115 -4.38 -21.79 8.89
C GLU A 115 -3.18 -22.76 8.79
N ASP A 116 -2.56 -23.03 9.94
CA ASP A 116 -1.34 -23.83 10.08
C ASP A 116 -0.14 -23.37 9.24
N LYS A 117 -0.09 -22.09 8.82
CA LYS A 117 1.00 -21.53 8.02
C LYS A 117 1.53 -20.22 8.59
N THR A 118 2.84 -20.05 8.50
CA THR A 118 3.51 -18.78 8.83
C THR A 118 3.49 -17.80 7.66
N TRP A 119 3.47 -18.28 6.41
CA TRP A 119 3.56 -17.46 5.19
C TRP A 119 2.53 -17.90 4.16
N LEU A 120 2.11 -16.99 3.27
CA LEU A 120 1.11 -17.29 2.25
C LEU A 120 1.58 -18.36 1.25
N VAL A 121 2.87 -18.38 0.95
CA VAL A 121 3.47 -19.32 -0.01
C VAL A 121 4.78 -19.92 0.53
N GLY A 122 4.77 -21.24 0.70
CA GLY A 122 5.93 -22.03 1.12
C GLY A 122 6.38 -21.71 2.56
N ASP A 123 7.69 -21.60 2.78
CA ASP A 123 8.31 -21.62 4.11
C ASP A 123 9.00 -20.30 4.51
N LYS A 124 8.94 -19.27 3.67
CA LYS A 124 9.57 -17.97 3.93
C LYS A 124 8.68 -16.79 3.54
N CYS A 125 8.99 -15.63 4.11
CA CYS A 125 8.39 -14.36 3.74
C CYS A 125 8.74 -13.98 2.30
N THR A 126 7.74 -13.66 1.50
CA THR A 126 7.89 -13.32 0.08
C THR A 126 7.31 -11.94 -0.23
N PHE A 127 7.50 -11.48 -1.47
CA PHE A 127 6.85 -10.24 -1.92
C PHE A 127 5.33 -10.32 -1.85
N ALA A 128 4.75 -11.54 -1.96
CA ALA A 128 3.31 -11.74 -1.84
C ALA A 128 2.85 -11.33 -0.45
N ASP A 129 3.55 -11.73 0.62
CA ASP A 129 3.22 -11.35 1.99
C ASP A 129 3.38 -9.84 2.20
N LEU A 130 4.54 -9.32 1.80
CA LEU A 130 4.92 -7.91 2.00
C LEU A 130 3.96 -6.93 1.29
N SER A 131 3.25 -7.38 0.26
CA SER A 131 2.31 -6.55 -0.49
C SER A 131 1.08 -6.13 0.32
N PHE A 132 0.70 -6.89 1.35
CA PHE A 132 -0.47 -6.62 2.20
C PHE A 132 -0.16 -5.70 3.39
N VAL A 133 1.09 -5.71 3.88
CA VAL A 133 1.50 -5.00 5.11
C VAL A 133 1.11 -3.52 5.12
N PRO A 134 1.35 -2.74 4.04
CA PRO A 134 1.02 -1.32 4.06
C PRO A 134 -0.47 -1.03 4.23
N TRP A 135 -1.34 -1.95 3.79
CA TRP A 135 -2.80 -1.83 3.95
C TRP A 135 -3.25 -2.31 5.33
N ASN A 136 -2.64 -3.38 5.86
CA ASN A 136 -2.94 -3.87 7.20
C ASN A 136 -2.56 -2.86 8.28
N CYS A 137 -1.44 -2.14 8.13
CA CYS A 137 -1.06 -1.05 9.03
C CYS A 137 -2.00 0.17 9.00
N ARG A 138 -3.07 0.15 8.19
CA ARG A 138 -4.10 1.19 8.13
C ARG A 138 -5.45 0.69 8.62
N LEU A 139 -5.57 -0.56 9.04
CA LEU A 139 -6.87 -1.16 9.38
C LEU A 139 -7.59 -0.42 10.50
N ASP A 140 -6.87 0.11 11.48
CA ASP A 140 -7.39 0.95 12.55
C ASP A 140 -8.16 2.15 12.01
N MET A 141 -7.53 2.90 11.09
CA MET A 141 -8.10 4.05 10.42
C MET A 141 -9.23 3.63 9.47
N LEU A 142 -9.03 2.55 8.72
CA LEU A 142 -9.98 2.07 7.71
C LEU A 142 -11.27 1.55 8.33
N LEU A 143 -11.20 0.86 9.46
CA LEU A 143 -12.35 0.27 10.15
C LEU A 143 -12.88 1.17 11.29
N GLN A 144 -12.28 2.34 11.50
CA GLN A 144 -12.61 3.25 12.60
C GLN A 144 -12.54 2.52 13.95
N THR A 145 -11.51 1.69 14.13
CA THR A 145 -11.32 0.87 15.33
C THR A 145 -11.11 1.78 16.54
N PRO A 146 -11.83 1.54 17.66
CA PRO A 146 -11.67 2.33 18.87
C PRO A 146 -10.23 2.31 19.40
N PRO A 147 -9.75 3.40 20.03
CA PRO A 147 -8.43 3.42 20.64
C PRO A 147 -8.26 2.31 21.68
N GLY A 148 -7.16 1.55 21.57
CA GLY A 148 -6.86 0.42 22.46
C GLY A 148 -7.47 -0.92 22.02
N GLU A 149 -8.27 -0.93 20.96
CA GLU A 149 -8.72 -2.16 20.30
C GLU A 149 -7.81 -2.53 19.13
N ASP A 150 -7.70 -3.82 18.87
CA ASP A 150 -6.95 -4.36 17.74
C ASP A 150 -7.93 -4.74 16.60
N PRO A 151 -7.82 -4.13 15.40
CA PRO A 151 -8.68 -4.45 14.27
C PRO A 151 -8.59 -5.92 13.82
N LEU A 152 -7.50 -6.62 14.16
CA LEU A 152 -7.22 -7.99 13.77
C LEU A 152 -7.47 -9.00 14.90
N ALA A 153 -8.01 -8.57 16.06
CA ALA A 153 -8.27 -9.46 17.19
C ALA A 153 -9.13 -10.70 16.84
N LYS A 154 -10.02 -10.59 15.84
CA LYS A 154 -10.86 -11.70 15.35
C LYS A 154 -10.14 -12.66 14.40
N TYR A 155 -8.94 -12.32 13.96
CA TYR A 155 -8.17 -13.02 12.94
C TYR A 155 -6.75 -13.33 13.45
N PRO A 156 -6.59 -14.17 14.48
CA PRO A 156 -5.30 -14.39 15.17
C PRO A 156 -4.18 -14.86 14.21
N ASN A 157 -4.51 -15.67 13.21
CA ASN A 157 -3.53 -16.12 12.20
C ASN A 157 -3.03 -14.95 11.34
N VAL A 158 -3.92 -14.01 11.00
CA VAL A 158 -3.57 -12.80 10.23
C VAL A 158 -2.77 -11.84 11.10
N GLN A 159 -3.13 -11.70 12.38
CA GLN A 159 -2.40 -10.89 13.35
C GLN A 159 -0.96 -11.39 13.50
N ALA A 160 -0.76 -12.68 13.79
CA ALA A 160 0.57 -13.27 13.92
C ALA A 160 1.42 -13.13 12.64
N TRP A 161 0.82 -13.39 11.47
CA TRP A 161 1.48 -13.19 10.18
C TRP A 161 1.87 -11.72 9.94
N HIS A 162 1.00 -10.76 10.30
CA HIS A 162 1.29 -9.34 10.22
C HIS A 162 2.46 -8.96 11.12
N ASP A 163 2.43 -9.41 12.37
CA ASP A 163 3.46 -9.16 13.39
C ASP A 163 4.83 -9.66 12.93
N HIS A 164 4.90 -10.87 12.36
CA HIS A 164 6.13 -11.40 11.77
C HIS A 164 6.72 -10.50 10.67
N MET A 165 5.90 -9.76 9.93
CA MET A 165 6.39 -8.85 8.88
C MET A 165 6.80 -7.50 9.43
N VAL A 166 6.03 -6.91 10.35
CA VAL A 166 6.34 -5.59 10.91
C VAL A 166 7.50 -5.63 11.89
N ASP A 167 7.80 -6.78 12.50
CA ASP A 167 8.96 -6.95 13.37
C ASP A 167 10.30 -6.94 12.60
N ARG A 168 10.26 -7.17 11.28
CA ARG A 168 11.46 -7.26 10.43
C ARG A 168 12.27 -5.97 10.47
N PRO A 169 13.62 -6.04 10.62
CA PRO A 169 14.47 -4.85 10.59
C PRO A 169 14.34 -4.01 9.32
N SER A 170 14.10 -4.66 8.18
CA SER A 170 13.88 -3.96 6.90
C SER A 170 12.60 -3.13 6.91
N TRP A 171 11.52 -3.63 7.53
CA TRP A 171 10.26 -2.92 7.62
C TRP A 171 10.39 -1.71 8.54
N LYS A 172 10.93 -1.90 9.74
CA LYS A 172 11.18 -0.83 10.71
C LYS A 172 11.98 0.32 10.10
N ARG A 173 13.08 0.00 9.38
CA ARG A 173 13.87 1.00 8.65
C ARG A 173 13.06 1.76 7.59
N CYS A 174 12.20 1.06 6.83
CA CYS A 174 11.32 1.72 5.87
C CYS A 174 10.34 2.68 6.55
N MET A 175 9.81 2.31 7.73
CA MET A 175 8.90 3.17 8.50
C MET A 175 9.63 4.40 9.05
N GLU A 176 10.85 4.25 9.57
CA GLU A 176 11.68 5.37 10.02
C GLU A 176 11.93 6.39 8.90
N VAL A 177 12.30 5.90 7.69
CA VAL A 177 12.50 6.76 6.52
C VAL A 177 11.18 7.45 6.13
N ARG A 178 10.07 6.71 6.13
CA ARG A 178 8.75 7.27 5.84
C ARG A 178 8.40 8.37 6.82
N ASP A 179 8.52 8.12 8.12
CA ASP A 179 8.11 9.05 9.17
C ASP A 179 8.90 10.35 9.08
N LYS A 180 10.21 10.26 8.80
CA LYS A 180 11.03 11.45 8.49
C LYS A 180 10.51 12.24 7.29
N LEU A 181 10.18 11.56 6.19
CA LEU A 181 9.66 12.22 4.98
C LEU A 181 8.28 12.85 5.18
N MET A 182 7.46 12.27 6.06
CA MET A 182 6.16 12.84 6.46
C MET A 182 6.38 14.07 7.35
N ASP A 183 7.31 13.99 8.29
CA ASP A 183 7.67 15.09 9.18
C ASP A 183 8.23 16.29 8.42
N ASP A 184 9.09 16.06 7.41
CA ASP A 184 9.63 17.09 6.53
C ASP A 184 8.52 17.83 5.74
N GLN A 185 7.35 17.22 5.59
CA GLN A 185 6.16 17.78 4.95
C GLN A 185 5.11 18.29 5.97
N SER A 186 5.45 18.34 7.27
CA SER A 186 4.52 18.69 8.35
C SER A 186 3.28 17.78 8.42
N LEU A 187 3.42 16.53 8.00
CA LEU A 187 2.37 15.51 8.05
C LEU A 187 2.59 14.55 9.23
N MET A 188 1.50 14.09 9.82
CA MET A 188 1.45 12.99 10.77
C MET A 188 1.59 11.64 10.04
N PRO A 189 1.87 10.52 10.75
CA PRO A 189 1.99 9.19 10.12
C PRO A 189 0.74 8.72 9.37
N ASN A 190 -0.44 9.25 9.69
CA ASN A 190 -1.71 9.03 8.99
C ASN A 190 -1.92 9.95 7.78
N SER A 191 -0.90 10.71 7.38
CA SER A 191 -0.92 11.68 6.28
C SER A 191 -1.78 12.92 6.50
N MET A 192 -2.36 13.10 7.69
CA MET A 192 -3.02 14.35 8.06
C MET A 192 -1.99 15.40 8.48
N PRO A 193 -2.18 16.70 8.23
CA PRO A 193 -1.26 17.72 8.72
C PRO A 193 -1.18 17.74 10.26
N LYS A 194 0.00 18.08 10.79
CA LYS A 194 0.21 18.21 12.23
C LYS A 194 -0.72 19.28 12.81
N GLY A 195 -1.41 18.93 13.90
CA GLY A 195 -2.33 19.83 14.61
C GLY A 195 -3.77 19.85 14.08
N ILE A 196 -4.08 19.02 13.09
CA ILE A 196 -5.42 18.91 12.49
C ILE A 196 -6.00 17.52 12.78
N ASN A 197 -7.13 17.47 13.49
CA ASN A 197 -7.70 16.23 14.01
C ASN A 197 -8.89 15.73 13.18
N ASN A 198 -9.44 16.55 12.29
CA ASN A 198 -10.54 16.17 11.41
C ASN A 198 -10.46 16.89 10.05
N ILE A 199 -11.21 16.39 9.07
CA ILE A 199 -11.19 16.94 7.70
C ILE A 199 -11.78 18.36 7.61
N GLN A 200 -12.67 18.75 8.53
CA GLN A 200 -13.28 20.09 8.53
C GLN A 200 -12.25 21.14 8.96
N GLU A 201 -11.44 20.83 9.97
CA GLU A 201 -10.27 21.63 10.36
C GLU A 201 -9.24 21.70 9.22
N TYR A 202 -9.05 20.60 8.47
CA TYR A 202 -8.17 20.60 7.30
C TYR A 202 -8.67 21.49 6.17
N GLU A 203 -9.96 21.39 5.83
CA GLU A 203 -10.60 22.22 4.82
C GLU A 203 -10.56 23.70 5.21
N ALA A 204 -10.78 24.02 6.49
CA ALA A 204 -10.67 25.37 7.02
C ALA A 204 -9.23 25.91 6.92
N GLU A 205 -8.23 25.06 7.17
CA GLU A 205 -6.81 25.43 7.02
C GLU A 205 -6.45 25.70 5.56
N ILE A 206 -6.84 24.81 4.63
CA ILE A 206 -6.62 25.02 3.19
C ILE A 206 -7.29 26.32 2.73
N ALA A 207 -8.51 26.59 3.18
CA ALA A 207 -9.22 27.82 2.84
C ALA A 207 -8.50 29.07 3.39
N ARG A 208 -7.92 28.98 4.60
CA ARG A 208 -7.11 30.05 5.21
C ARG A 208 -5.83 30.30 4.41
N GLU A 209 -5.07 29.26 4.10
CA GLU A 209 -3.83 29.38 3.31
C GLU A 209 -4.09 29.93 1.90
N ALA A 210 -5.20 29.52 1.26
CA ALA A 210 -5.61 30.03 -0.05
C ALA A 210 -5.98 31.52 0.01
N ALA A 211 -6.66 31.95 1.07
CA ALA A 211 -7.01 33.35 1.29
C ALA A 211 -5.77 34.24 1.59
N GLU A 212 -4.76 33.69 2.26
CA GLU A 212 -3.49 34.38 2.52
C GLU A 212 -2.63 34.50 1.26
N LYS A 213 -2.52 33.43 0.45
CA LYS A 213 -1.82 33.47 -0.84
C LYS A 213 -2.50 34.36 -1.88
N GLY A 214 -3.82 34.52 -1.83
CA GLY A 214 -4.56 35.44 -2.70
C GLY A 214 -4.42 36.92 -2.32
N ARG A 215 -3.79 37.23 -1.17
CA ARG A 215 -3.54 38.61 -0.70
C ARG A 215 -2.12 39.12 -0.97
N SER A 216 -1.20 38.26 -1.45
CA SER A 216 0.15 38.66 -1.88
C SER A 216 0.21 38.91 -3.38
#